data_AF-A0A4Y7K9W8-F1
#
_entry.id   AF-A0A4Y7K9W8-F1
#
_cell.length_a   1.000
_cell.length_b   1.000
_cell.length_c   1.000
_cell.angle_alpha   90.00
_cell.angle_beta   90.00
_cell.angle_gamma   90.00
#
_symmetry.space_group_name_H-M   'P 1'
#
loop_
_entity.id
_entity.type
_entity.pdbx_description
1 polymer ?
#
loop_
_entity_poly.entity_id
_entity_poly.type
_entity_poly.pdbx_seq_one_letter_code
_entity_poly.pdbx_strand_id
1 'polypeptide(L)'
;MDTVIVEHAEMSTKSNSCCSKKGPGYATPIEAMSGPKESVIYVTCVYSGTGIENPDYLATIDVDPSSPTYSKVIHMMHVPYLGDDLHHSGWNSCSSCHGDQSANRRFLILPSFVSGRIYVVDTKDPKAPRLHKVVQSEEIVQKTGLAYPHTSHCLASGDIMISCIGDKDGNAEGNGFLLLDSEFNVKGRWEKPGHSPLFGYDYWYQPRHNTMISTSLGAPFTFIKGFNPQHVSDGLYGRQIYVYSWPRGELKQTLDLGNTGMVPLEVHFGESNLVDPLIN
;
A
#
# COMPACT_ATOMS: atom_id res chain seq x y z
N MET A 1 -46.37 3.20 -21.77
CA MET A 1 -45.94 2.24 -20.75
C MET A 1 -45.46 1.04 -21.51
N ASP A 2 -44.16 0.82 -21.55
CA ASP A 2 -43.53 -0.48 -21.81
C ASP A 2 -42.05 -0.31 -21.42
N THR A 3 -41.79 -0.70 -20.19
CA THR A 3 -40.49 -0.64 -19.53
C THR A 3 -39.71 -1.87 -19.97
N VAL A 4 -38.66 -1.69 -20.77
CA VAL A 4 -37.74 -2.78 -21.10
C VAL A 4 -36.78 -2.94 -19.92
N ILE A 5 -37.01 -3.99 -19.14
CA ILE A 5 -36.09 -4.47 -18.10
C ILE A 5 -34.96 -5.21 -18.83
N VAL A 6 -33.74 -4.68 -18.76
CA VAL A 6 -32.54 -5.40 -19.20
C VAL A 6 -32.07 -6.24 -18.01
N GLU A 7 -32.40 -7.52 -18.03
CA GLU A 7 -31.83 -8.51 -17.10
C GLU A 7 -30.31 -8.61 -17.34
N HIS A 8 -29.56 -8.65 -16.24
CA HIS A 8 -28.13 -8.88 -16.24
C HIS A 8 -27.80 -10.20 -16.95
N ALA A 9 -26.90 -10.13 -17.92
CA ALA A 9 -26.38 -11.30 -18.60
C ALA A 9 -25.64 -12.22 -17.62
N GLU A 10 -26.27 -13.34 -17.27
CA GLU A 10 -25.56 -14.53 -16.81
C GLU A 10 -24.67 -15.02 -17.96
N MET A 11 -23.35 -14.99 -17.75
CA MET A 11 -22.42 -15.64 -18.67
C MET A 11 -22.53 -17.16 -18.54
N SER A 12 -23.18 -17.78 -19.52
CA SER A 12 -23.07 -19.20 -19.82
C SER A 12 -22.32 -19.39 -21.14
N THR A 13 -21.11 -19.94 -21.08
CA THR A 13 -20.49 -20.66 -22.21
C THR A 13 -19.99 -22.03 -21.74
N LYS A 14 -20.28 -23.05 -22.54
CA LYS A 14 -20.15 -24.48 -22.22
C LYS A 14 -18.69 -24.92 -22.09
N SER A 15 -18.42 -25.53 -20.92
CA SER A 15 -17.56 -26.68 -20.62
C SER A 15 -16.25 -26.90 -21.40
N ASN A 16 -15.13 -26.55 -20.73
CA ASN A 16 -14.14 -27.57 -20.38
C ASN A 16 -13.94 -27.53 -18.87
N SER A 17 -14.28 -28.64 -18.22
CA SER A 17 -14.23 -28.85 -16.78
C SER A 17 -12.81 -28.70 -16.23
N CYS A 18 -12.52 -27.58 -15.57
CA CYS A 18 -11.81 -27.51 -14.29
C CYS A 18 -11.93 -26.08 -13.72
N CYS A 19 -13.15 -25.69 -13.33
CA CYS A 19 -13.40 -24.40 -12.66
C CYS A 19 -12.93 -24.47 -11.20
N SER A 20 -11.61 -24.51 -10.99
CA SER A 20 -11.02 -24.08 -9.73
C SER A 20 -11.08 -22.55 -9.70
N LYS A 21 -11.71 -21.98 -8.67
CA LYS A 21 -11.65 -20.53 -8.41
C LYS A 21 -10.17 -20.16 -8.35
N LYS A 22 -9.65 -19.45 -9.34
CA LYS A 22 -8.27 -18.94 -9.29
C LYS A 22 -8.27 -17.82 -8.24
N GLY A 23 -7.25 -17.80 -7.35
CA GLY A 23 -7.04 -16.72 -6.38
C GLY A 23 -6.96 -15.34 -7.04
N PRO A 24 -6.86 -14.25 -6.27
CA PRO A 24 -6.94 -12.89 -6.82
C PRO A 24 -5.77 -12.57 -7.76
N GLY A 25 -6.03 -11.68 -8.72
CA GLY A 25 -5.01 -11.17 -9.64
C GLY A 25 -4.61 -12.14 -10.75
N TYR A 26 -3.41 -11.97 -11.26
CA TYR A 26 -2.92 -12.58 -12.51
C TYR A 26 -1.59 -13.31 -12.27
N ALA A 27 -1.29 -14.37 -13.03
CA ALA A 27 -0.05 -15.13 -12.85
C ALA A 27 1.18 -14.38 -13.40
N THR A 28 0.97 -13.51 -14.40
CA THR A 28 2.04 -12.77 -15.10
C THR A 28 1.62 -11.33 -15.43
N PRO A 29 2.59 -10.42 -15.64
CA PRO A 29 2.32 -9.08 -16.16
C PRO A 29 1.52 -9.07 -17.47
N ILE A 30 1.84 -9.97 -18.41
CA ILE A 30 1.14 -10.06 -19.71
C ILE A 30 -0.35 -10.40 -19.54
N GLU A 31 -0.67 -11.33 -18.62
CA GLU A 31 -2.05 -11.62 -18.28
C GLU A 31 -2.74 -10.42 -17.63
N ALA A 32 -2.04 -9.70 -16.73
CA ALA A 32 -2.58 -8.50 -16.10
C ALA A 32 -2.90 -7.38 -17.11
N MET A 33 -2.03 -7.19 -18.10
CA MET A 33 -2.24 -6.23 -19.20
C MET A 33 -3.45 -6.59 -20.09
N SER A 34 -3.81 -7.87 -20.13
CA SER A 34 -4.96 -8.39 -20.88
C SER A 34 -6.24 -8.42 -20.04
N GLY A 35 -6.18 -7.99 -18.79
CA GLY A 35 -7.31 -7.95 -17.87
C GLY A 35 -8.39 -6.95 -18.30
N PRO A 36 -9.60 -7.05 -17.70
CA PRO A 36 -10.62 -6.04 -17.90
C PRO A 36 -10.12 -4.67 -17.46
N LYS A 37 -10.56 -3.63 -18.16
CA LYS A 37 -10.33 -2.24 -17.76
C LYS A 37 -11.05 -1.96 -16.44
N GLU A 38 -10.44 -1.10 -15.64
CA GLU A 38 -11.05 -0.57 -14.44
C GLU A 38 -12.31 0.24 -14.75
N SER A 39 -13.31 0.15 -13.87
CA SER A 39 -14.55 0.95 -13.94
C SER A 39 -14.68 1.94 -12.79
N VAL A 40 -13.84 1.82 -11.76
CA VAL A 40 -13.75 2.76 -10.64
C VAL A 40 -12.29 2.99 -10.24
N ILE A 41 -12.00 4.19 -9.75
CA ILE A 41 -10.72 4.56 -9.11
C ILE A 41 -11.02 5.08 -7.71
N TYR A 42 -10.22 4.67 -6.72
CA TYR A 42 -10.25 5.23 -5.38
C TYR A 42 -9.12 6.25 -5.21
N VAL A 43 -9.44 7.43 -4.68
CA VAL A 43 -8.50 8.52 -4.49
C VAL A 43 -8.55 8.99 -3.04
N THR A 44 -7.41 9.02 -2.37
CA THR A 44 -7.26 9.64 -1.05
C THR A 44 -7.39 11.16 -1.20
N CYS A 45 -8.21 11.78 -0.36
CA CYS A 45 -8.47 13.21 -0.38
C CYS A 45 -8.25 13.76 1.03
N VAL A 46 -7.31 14.70 1.15
CA VAL A 46 -6.82 15.19 2.43
C VAL A 46 -7.21 16.65 2.66
N TYR A 47 -7.54 16.97 3.91
CA TYR A 47 -7.71 18.35 4.36
C TYR A 47 -6.50 18.89 5.13
N SER A 48 -5.57 18.02 5.55
CA SER A 48 -4.31 18.42 6.16
C SER A 48 -3.57 19.46 5.32
N GLY A 49 -3.15 20.55 5.96
CA GLY A 49 -2.49 21.68 5.30
C GLY A 49 -3.41 22.69 4.60
N THR A 50 -4.72 22.44 4.49
CA THR A 50 -5.67 23.35 3.79
C THR A 50 -6.29 24.43 4.68
N GLY A 51 -6.21 24.27 6.00
CA GLY A 51 -6.91 25.12 6.98
C GLY A 51 -8.39 24.78 7.17
N ILE A 52 -8.91 23.75 6.50
CA ILE A 52 -10.28 23.26 6.67
C ILE A 52 -10.29 22.15 7.74
N GLU A 53 -11.11 22.32 8.78
CA GLU A 53 -11.28 21.33 9.86
C GLU A 53 -12.32 20.26 9.48
N ASN A 54 -11.98 19.40 8.51
CA ASN A 54 -12.80 18.24 8.14
C ASN A 54 -11.95 16.97 8.11
N PRO A 55 -12.57 15.79 8.33
CA PRO A 55 -11.86 14.53 8.19
C PRO A 55 -11.55 14.27 6.71
N ASP A 56 -10.40 13.68 6.48
CA ASP A 56 -10.02 13.13 5.17
C ASP A 56 -11.07 12.14 4.67
N TYR A 57 -11.04 11.85 3.37
CA TYR A 57 -11.97 10.89 2.78
C TYR A 57 -11.37 10.12 1.61
N LEU A 58 -11.97 8.97 1.33
CA LEU A 58 -11.73 8.21 0.11
C LEU A 58 -12.82 8.55 -0.91
N ALA A 59 -12.43 9.21 -2.01
CA ALA A 59 -13.31 9.43 -3.15
C ALA A 59 -13.36 8.19 -4.04
N THR A 60 -14.55 7.77 -4.44
CA THR A 60 -14.76 6.77 -5.49
C THR A 60 -15.17 7.49 -6.76
N ILE A 61 -14.36 7.36 -7.81
CA ILE A 61 -14.56 8.00 -9.10
C ILE A 61 -14.97 6.94 -10.11
N ASP A 62 -16.08 7.19 -10.81
CA ASP A 62 -16.49 6.35 -11.93
C ASP A 62 -15.67 6.68 -13.17
N VAL A 63 -14.99 5.68 -13.72
CA VAL A 63 -14.10 5.82 -14.87
C VAL A 63 -14.52 4.95 -16.06
N ASP A 64 -15.71 4.35 -16.00
CA ASP A 64 -16.29 3.66 -17.16
C ASP A 64 -16.83 4.69 -18.16
N PRO A 65 -16.26 4.80 -19.39
CA PRO A 65 -16.71 5.78 -20.39
C PRO A 65 -18.15 5.59 -20.86
N SER A 66 -18.74 4.41 -20.61
CA SER A 66 -20.15 4.13 -20.94
C SER A 66 -21.13 4.51 -19.82
N SER A 67 -20.62 4.83 -18.62
CA SER A 67 -21.44 5.16 -17.46
C SER A 67 -22.01 6.58 -17.55
N PRO A 68 -23.28 6.82 -17.15
CA PRO A 68 -23.84 8.18 -17.06
C PRO A 68 -23.12 9.06 -16.02
N THR A 69 -22.36 8.45 -15.11
CA THR A 69 -21.55 9.13 -14.09
C THR A 69 -20.06 9.16 -14.41
N TYR A 70 -19.65 8.85 -15.65
CA TYR A 70 -18.25 8.92 -16.07
C TYR A 70 -17.57 10.23 -15.68
N SER A 71 -16.36 10.14 -15.10
CA SER A 71 -15.57 11.27 -14.63
C SER A 71 -16.26 12.07 -13.51
N LYS A 72 -17.01 11.38 -12.64
CA LYS A 72 -17.63 11.96 -11.44
C LYS A 72 -17.22 11.20 -10.19
N VAL A 73 -17.11 11.94 -9.09
CA VAL A 73 -17.10 11.35 -7.74
C VAL A 73 -18.50 10.82 -7.46
N ILE A 74 -18.63 9.50 -7.34
CA ILE A 74 -19.89 8.80 -7.11
C ILE A 74 -20.10 8.41 -5.64
N HIS A 75 -19.03 8.42 -4.85
CA HIS A 75 -19.08 8.16 -3.42
C HIS A 75 -17.91 8.83 -2.69
N MET A 76 -18.15 9.24 -1.45
CA MET A 76 -17.14 9.77 -0.53
C MET A 76 -17.29 9.06 0.80
N MET A 77 -16.26 8.31 1.20
CA MET A 77 -16.20 7.66 2.49
C MET A 77 -15.25 8.44 3.40
N HIS A 78 -15.81 9.21 4.32
CA HIS A 78 -15.04 10.01 5.29
C HIS A 78 -14.46 9.11 6.38
N VAL A 79 -13.20 9.35 6.75
CA VAL A 79 -12.65 8.75 7.97
C VAL A 79 -13.25 9.42 9.21
N PRO A 80 -13.28 8.74 10.37
CA PRO A 80 -14.02 9.26 11.52
C PRO A 80 -13.25 10.29 12.37
N TYR A 81 -11.99 10.60 12.03
CA TYR A 81 -11.13 11.45 12.85
C TYR A 81 -10.56 12.63 12.05
N LEU A 82 -10.27 13.72 12.77
CA LEU A 82 -9.53 14.88 12.24
C LEU A 82 -8.02 14.68 12.40
N GLY A 83 -7.25 15.45 11.63
CA GLY A 83 -5.78 15.45 11.70
C GLY A 83 -5.13 14.18 11.14
N ASP A 84 -5.86 13.45 10.30
CA ASP A 84 -5.29 12.43 9.43
C ASP A 84 -4.58 13.05 8.24
N ASP A 85 -3.73 12.26 7.59
CA ASP A 85 -3.11 12.59 6.31
C ASP A 85 -3.08 11.30 5.47
N LEU A 86 -4.21 11.01 4.83
CA LEU A 86 -4.31 9.84 3.94
C LEU A 86 -3.37 10.00 2.75
N HIS A 87 -2.34 9.15 2.68
CA HIS A 87 -1.26 9.33 1.72
C HIS A 87 -1.26 8.24 0.64
N HIS A 88 -0.67 7.07 0.96
CA HIS A 88 -0.62 5.91 0.08
C HIS A 88 -1.81 4.97 0.33
N SER A 89 -2.02 4.04 -0.59
CA SER A 89 -2.99 2.96 -0.42
C SER A 89 -2.48 1.65 -1.02
N GLY A 90 -2.98 0.53 -0.52
CA GLY A 90 -2.68 -0.80 -1.04
C GLY A 90 -3.80 -1.78 -0.76
N TRP A 91 -3.80 -2.90 -1.47
CA TRP A 91 -4.80 -3.95 -1.28
C TRP A 91 -4.36 -4.97 -0.24
N ASN A 92 -5.31 -5.54 0.51
CA ASN A 92 -5.05 -6.66 1.43
C ASN A 92 -4.52 -7.91 0.72
N SER A 93 -4.89 -8.10 -0.55
CA SER A 93 -4.47 -9.23 -1.35
C SER A 93 -4.38 -8.83 -2.82
N CYS A 94 -3.45 -9.43 -3.55
CA CYS A 94 -3.14 -9.08 -4.93
C CYS A 94 -2.58 -10.30 -5.68
N SER A 95 -1.97 -10.08 -6.85
CA SER A 95 -1.40 -11.16 -7.67
C SER A 95 -0.31 -11.98 -6.95
N SER A 96 0.26 -11.48 -5.85
CA SER A 96 1.16 -12.28 -5.00
C SER A 96 0.46 -13.48 -4.36
N CYS A 97 -0.88 -13.45 -4.24
CA CYS A 97 -1.73 -14.53 -3.77
C CYS A 97 -2.36 -15.33 -4.93
N HIS A 98 -1.88 -15.18 -6.17
CA HIS A 98 -2.44 -15.90 -7.31
C HIS A 98 -2.39 -17.42 -7.07
N GLY A 99 -3.50 -18.10 -7.33
CA GLY A 99 -3.66 -19.54 -7.09
C GLY A 99 -4.16 -19.92 -5.69
N ASP A 100 -4.11 -19.01 -4.71
CA ASP A 100 -4.73 -19.21 -3.40
C ASP A 100 -6.22 -18.87 -3.44
N GLN A 101 -7.07 -19.91 -3.36
CA GLN A 101 -8.52 -19.77 -3.47
C GLN A 101 -9.16 -19.17 -2.21
N SER A 102 -8.43 -19.14 -1.09
CA SER A 102 -8.90 -18.55 0.16
C SER A 102 -8.69 -17.03 0.19
N ALA A 103 -7.75 -16.53 -0.61
CA ALA A 103 -7.43 -15.12 -0.70
C ALA A 103 -8.48 -14.34 -1.52
N ASN A 104 -8.72 -13.09 -1.13
CA ASN A 104 -9.64 -12.20 -1.83
C ASN A 104 -9.15 -10.75 -1.77
N ARG A 105 -9.03 -10.10 -2.93
CA ARG A 105 -8.79 -8.66 -3.04
C ARG A 105 -10.10 -7.94 -2.75
N ARG A 106 -10.26 -7.44 -1.52
CA ARG A 106 -11.51 -6.81 -1.06
C ARG A 106 -11.29 -5.61 -0.17
N PHE A 107 -10.21 -5.58 0.59
CA PHE A 107 -9.99 -4.51 1.53
C PHE A 107 -8.88 -3.59 1.04
N LEU A 108 -9.18 -2.30 0.96
CA LEU A 108 -8.20 -1.26 0.71
C LEU A 108 -7.63 -0.80 2.05
N ILE A 109 -6.31 -0.74 2.12
CA ILE A 109 -5.53 -0.38 3.29
C ILE A 109 -5.06 1.06 3.07
N LEU A 110 -5.45 1.95 3.99
CA LEU A 110 -5.14 3.37 3.92
C LEU A 110 -4.36 3.79 5.18
N PRO A 111 -3.02 3.75 5.11
CA PRO A 111 -2.17 4.42 6.08
C PRO A 111 -2.45 5.93 6.12
N SER A 112 -2.62 6.45 7.34
CA SER A 112 -2.66 7.88 7.61
C SER A 112 -1.32 8.29 8.19
N PHE A 113 -0.60 9.09 7.40
CA PHE A 113 0.80 9.39 7.65
C PHE A 113 1.00 10.15 8.96
N VAL A 114 0.29 11.27 9.16
CA VAL A 114 0.50 12.13 10.34
C VAL A 114 -0.09 11.54 11.62
N SER A 115 -1.27 10.92 11.55
CA SER A 115 -1.94 10.43 12.76
C SER A 115 -1.44 9.07 13.24
N GLY A 116 -0.73 8.33 12.37
CA GLY A 116 -0.30 6.97 12.67
C GLY A 116 -1.40 5.91 12.56
N ARG A 117 -2.64 6.28 12.23
CA ARG A 117 -3.76 5.32 12.07
C ARG A 117 -3.69 4.60 10.73
N ILE A 118 -4.32 3.43 10.66
CA ILE A 118 -4.49 2.69 9.42
C ILE A 118 -5.97 2.33 9.27
N TYR A 119 -6.58 2.76 8.17
CA TYR A 119 -7.98 2.47 7.87
C TYR A 119 -8.06 1.29 6.93
N VAL A 120 -8.87 0.31 7.31
CA VAL A 120 -9.23 -0.83 6.47
C VAL A 120 -10.61 -0.56 5.90
N VAL A 121 -10.71 -0.57 4.58
CA VAL A 121 -11.91 -0.18 3.85
C VAL A 121 -12.44 -1.38 3.06
N ASP A 122 -13.68 -1.78 3.33
CA ASP A 122 -14.34 -2.86 2.60
C ASP A 122 -14.89 -2.35 1.26
N THR A 123 -14.43 -2.95 0.17
CA THR A 123 -14.89 -2.65 -1.20
C THR A 123 -15.78 -3.75 -1.77
N LYS A 124 -16.48 -4.52 -0.92
CA LYS A 124 -17.49 -5.51 -1.37
C LYS A 124 -18.51 -4.89 -2.32
N ASP A 125 -18.90 -3.65 -2.06
CA ASP A 125 -19.54 -2.78 -3.04
C ASP A 125 -18.48 -1.79 -3.56
N PRO A 126 -17.93 -1.99 -4.78
CA PRO A 126 -16.86 -1.15 -5.30
C PRO A 126 -17.28 0.31 -5.56
N LYS A 127 -18.59 0.58 -5.71
CA LYS A 127 -19.08 1.93 -5.97
C LYS A 127 -19.38 2.70 -4.68
N ALA A 128 -19.49 2.01 -3.55
CA ALA A 128 -19.78 2.61 -2.24
C ALA A 128 -19.00 1.89 -1.12
N PRO A 129 -17.66 2.01 -1.12
CA PRO A 129 -16.80 1.39 -0.10
C PRO A 129 -17.12 1.91 1.30
N ARG A 130 -16.87 1.08 2.32
CA ARG A 130 -17.21 1.39 3.72
C ARG A 130 -16.04 1.14 4.65
N LEU A 131 -15.89 1.96 5.67
CA LEU A 131 -14.93 1.71 6.73
C LEU A 131 -15.25 0.36 7.40
N HIS A 132 -14.25 -0.51 7.46
CA HIS A 132 -14.33 -1.83 8.07
C HIS A 132 -13.69 -1.86 9.46
N LYS A 133 -12.47 -1.34 9.57
CA LYS A 133 -11.67 -1.36 10.81
C LYS A 133 -10.71 -0.18 10.83
N VAL A 134 -10.36 0.24 12.05
CA VAL A 134 -9.27 1.20 12.30
C VAL A 134 -8.22 0.49 13.14
N VAL A 135 -6.99 0.43 12.67
CA VAL A 135 -5.83 0.04 13.49
C VAL A 135 -5.32 1.31 14.16
N GLN A 136 -5.34 1.32 15.50
CA GLN A 136 -5.02 2.52 16.28
C GLN A 136 -3.52 2.73 16.38
N SER A 137 -3.11 4.00 16.32
CA SER A 137 -1.70 4.40 16.36
C SER A 137 -1.01 3.94 17.65
N GLU A 138 -1.72 3.98 18.77
CA GLU A 138 -1.25 3.60 20.09
C GLU A 138 -0.90 2.11 20.16
N GLU A 139 -1.71 1.26 19.53
CA GLU A 139 -1.45 -0.18 19.46
C GLU A 139 -0.19 -0.45 18.63
N ILE A 140 -0.03 0.23 17.50
CA ILE A 140 1.13 0.09 16.62
C ILE A 140 2.40 0.51 17.37
N VAL A 141 2.40 1.71 17.95
CA VAL A 141 3.53 2.26 18.72
C VAL A 141 3.88 1.35 19.89
N GLN A 142 2.88 0.92 20.68
CA GLN A 142 3.12 0.08 21.86
C GLN A 142 3.76 -1.27 21.49
N LYS A 143 3.30 -1.90 20.41
CA LYS A 143 3.77 -3.23 20.01
C LYS A 143 5.07 -3.20 19.22
N THR A 144 5.38 -2.10 18.53
CA THR A 144 6.43 -2.09 17.51
C THR A 144 7.40 -0.92 17.58
N GLY A 145 7.06 0.15 18.31
CA GLY A 145 7.79 1.42 18.30
C GLY A 145 7.71 2.18 16.96
N LEU A 146 6.93 1.68 15.99
CA LEU A 146 6.74 2.31 14.69
C LEU A 146 5.62 3.36 14.75
N ALA A 147 5.76 4.40 13.95
CA ALA A 147 4.74 5.41 13.65
C ALA A 147 4.90 5.90 12.20
N TYR A 148 4.05 6.83 11.77
CA TYR A 148 4.07 7.39 10.41
C TYR A 148 4.01 6.32 9.30
N PRO A 149 2.94 5.51 9.26
CA PRO A 149 2.78 4.46 8.26
C PRO A 149 2.57 5.08 6.88
N HIS A 150 3.18 4.49 5.86
CA HIS A 150 3.28 5.06 4.51
C HIS A 150 2.85 4.06 3.44
N THR A 151 3.76 3.29 2.85
CA THR A 151 3.44 2.37 1.75
C THR A 151 2.93 1.06 2.31
N SER A 152 1.84 0.53 1.76
CA SER A 152 1.30 -0.78 2.12
C SER A 152 1.31 -1.76 0.94
N HIS A 153 1.81 -2.98 1.16
CA HIS A 153 1.70 -4.08 0.20
C HIS A 153 1.20 -5.39 0.83
N CYS A 154 0.25 -6.02 0.16
CA CYS A 154 -0.15 -7.43 0.32
C CYS A 154 1.07 -8.36 0.23
N LEU A 155 1.15 -9.38 1.09
CA LEU A 155 2.13 -10.47 0.99
C LEU A 155 1.47 -11.79 0.59
N ALA A 156 2.23 -12.69 -0.03
CA ALA A 156 1.76 -14.03 -0.39
C ALA A 156 1.36 -14.88 0.83
N SER A 157 1.83 -14.52 2.04
CA SER A 157 1.43 -15.17 3.30
C SER A 157 0.02 -14.82 3.77
N GLY A 158 -0.63 -13.83 3.13
CA GLY A 158 -1.89 -13.24 3.60
C GLY A 158 -1.69 -12.07 4.57
N ASP A 159 -0.47 -11.83 5.04
CA ASP A 159 -0.12 -10.64 5.82
C ASP A 159 -0.08 -9.39 4.93
N ILE A 160 -0.21 -8.22 5.57
CA ILE A 160 0.01 -6.92 4.95
C ILE A 160 1.23 -6.31 5.60
N MET A 161 2.19 -5.90 4.77
CA MET A 161 3.36 -5.16 5.24
C MET A 161 3.17 -3.67 4.94
N ILE A 162 3.66 -2.82 5.84
CA ILE A 162 3.50 -1.36 5.75
C ILE A 162 4.80 -0.69 6.18
N SER A 163 5.38 0.19 5.36
CA SER A 163 6.54 0.98 5.80
C SER A 163 6.13 2.02 6.81
N CYS A 164 7.01 2.29 7.77
CA CYS A 164 6.84 3.30 8.80
C CYS A 164 8.10 4.18 8.85
N ILE A 165 7.90 5.50 8.89
CA ILE A 165 8.96 6.50 8.63
C ILE A 165 9.52 7.13 9.92
N GLY A 166 9.10 6.69 11.10
CA GLY A 166 9.68 7.18 12.35
C GLY A 166 9.02 6.65 13.61
N ASP A 167 9.46 7.14 14.76
CA ASP A 167 8.83 6.85 16.05
C ASP A 167 7.67 7.82 16.34
N LYS A 168 6.99 7.65 17.48
CA LYS A 168 5.87 8.51 17.89
C LYS A 168 6.22 10.00 18.03
N ASP A 169 7.50 10.31 18.20
CA ASP A 169 8.01 11.66 18.38
C ASP A 169 8.57 12.25 17.06
N GLY A 170 8.50 11.47 15.97
CA GLY A 170 8.93 11.85 14.65
C GLY A 170 10.44 11.67 14.40
N ASN A 171 11.13 10.90 15.23
CA ASN A 171 12.56 10.60 15.07
C ASN A 171 12.79 9.34 14.20
N ALA A 172 14.04 9.15 13.77
CA ALA A 172 14.44 8.11 12.84
C ALA A 172 14.50 6.69 13.46
N GLU A 173 14.54 6.60 14.78
CA GLU A 173 14.66 5.35 15.53
C GLU A 173 13.47 4.40 15.30
N GLY A 174 12.30 4.94 14.95
CA GLY A 174 11.09 4.18 14.64
C GLY A 174 10.92 3.84 13.15
N ASN A 175 11.97 3.90 12.34
CA ASN A 175 11.91 3.40 10.97
C ASN A 175 11.79 1.87 10.91
N GLY A 176 11.03 1.34 9.95
CA GLY A 176 10.91 -0.10 9.73
C GLY A 176 9.62 -0.50 9.02
N PHE A 177 9.21 -1.75 9.21
CA PHE A 177 8.08 -2.34 8.49
C PHE A 177 7.11 -3.02 9.45
N LEU A 178 5.88 -2.52 9.51
CA LEU A 178 4.78 -3.09 10.27
C LEU A 178 4.18 -4.30 9.54
N LEU A 179 3.85 -5.36 10.26
CA LEU A 179 3.02 -6.47 9.77
C LEU A 179 1.63 -6.45 10.42
N LEU A 180 0.61 -6.52 9.57
CA LEU A 180 -0.75 -6.85 9.95
C LEU A 180 -1.09 -8.27 9.48
N ASP A 181 -1.84 -9.03 10.27
CA ASP A 181 -2.39 -10.33 9.86
C ASP A 181 -3.60 -10.18 8.91
N SER A 182 -4.16 -11.30 8.46
CA SER A 182 -5.34 -11.35 7.58
C SER A 182 -6.61 -10.76 8.20
N GLU A 183 -6.64 -10.61 9.53
CA GLU A 183 -7.70 -9.96 10.31
C GLU A 183 -7.34 -8.52 10.68
N PHE A 184 -6.25 -7.99 10.12
CA PHE A 184 -5.74 -6.64 10.32
C PHE A 184 -5.32 -6.32 11.76
N ASN A 185 -4.86 -7.30 12.53
CA ASN A 185 -4.25 -7.09 13.83
C ASN A 185 -2.74 -6.89 13.70
N VAL A 186 -2.17 -6.07 14.58
CA VAL A 186 -0.72 -5.83 14.62
C VAL A 186 0.01 -7.10 15.07
N LYS A 187 0.79 -7.70 14.16
CA LYS A 187 1.66 -8.86 14.43
C LYS A 187 3.00 -8.46 15.02
N GLY A 188 3.57 -7.34 14.55
CA GLY A 188 4.91 -6.90 14.94
C GLY A 188 5.66 -6.24 13.79
N ARG A 189 6.99 -6.25 13.89
CA ARG A 189 7.89 -5.78 12.83
C ARG A 189 8.25 -6.92 11.87
N TRP A 190 8.47 -6.62 10.61
CA TRP A 190 8.91 -7.60 9.61
C TRP A 190 10.43 -7.81 9.61
N GLU A 191 11.21 -6.74 9.74
CA GLU A 191 12.65 -6.84 9.76
C GLU A 191 13.16 -7.51 11.05
N LYS A 192 14.32 -8.19 10.94
CA LYS A 192 14.96 -8.79 12.11
C LYS A 192 15.46 -7.71 13.07
N PRO A 193 15.54 -8.00 14.39
CA PRO A 193 16.15 -7.10 15.35
C PRO A 193 17.55 -6.66 14.91
N GLY A 194 17.81 -5.36 14.92
CA GLY A 194 19.09 -4.77 14.48
C GLY A 194 19.22 -4.53 12.97
N HIS A 195 18.18 -4.80 12.18
CA HIS A 195 18.18 -4.60 10.73
C HIS A 195 17.27 -3.45 10.26
N SER A 196 16.82 -2.57 11.14
CA SER A 196 16.03 -1.39 10.73
C SER A 196 16.87 -0.44 9.87
N PRO A 197 16.26 0.20 8.86
CA PRO A 197 16.96 1.21 8.07
C PRO A 197 17.15 2.48 8.89
N LEU A 198 18.17 3.28 8.58
CA LEU A 198 18.39 4.56 9.24
C LEU A 198 17.25 5.55 8.93
N PHE A 199 16.81 5.58 7.67
CA PHE A 199 15.64 6.33 7.22
C PHE A 199 14.76 5.40 6.38
N GLY A 200 13.44 5.53 6.51
CA GLY A 200 12.46 4.82 5.70
C GLY A 200 11.75 5.75 4.71
N TYR A 201 11.14 5.16 3.70
CA TYR A 201 10.13 5.78 2.85
C TYR A 201 9.28 4.69 2.20
N ASP A 202 9.67 4.26 1.00
CA ASP A 202 8.97 3.27 0.21
C ASP A 202 9.69 1.92 0.28
N TYR A 203 9.00 0.86 -0.16
CA TYR A 203 9.62 -0.43 -0.38
C TYR A 203 8.84 -1.25 -1.39
N TRP A 204 9.56 -2.15 -2.07
CA TRP A 204 8.94 -3.20 -2.86
C TRP A 204 9.75 -4.49 -2.71
N TYR A 205 9.10 -5.63 -2.88
CA TYR A 205 9.75 -6.94 -2.79
C TYR A 205 9.63 -7.73 -4.10
N GLN A 206 10.66 -8.53 -4.41
CA GLN A 206 10.71 -9.40 -5.58
C GLN A 206 10.99 -10.83 -5.13
N PRO A 207 9.95 -11.67 -4.92
CA PRO A 207 10.12 -13.00 -4.34
C PRO A 207 11.03 -13.91 -5.16
N ARG A 208 11.00 -13.82 -6.49
CA ARG A 208 11.84 -14.64 -7.38
C ARG A 208 13.33 -14.37 -7.24
N HIS A 209 13.71 -13.20 -6.72
CA HIS A 209 15.10 -12.81 -6.46
C HIS A 209 15.44 -12.81 -4.98
N ASN A 210 14.55 -13.30 -4.11
CA ASN A 210 14.74 -13.31 -2.65
C ASN A 210 15.21 -11.95 -2.11
N THR A 211 14.68 -10.86 -2.66
CA THR A 211 15.11 -9.49 -2.36
C THR A 211 13.93 -8.58 -2.06
N MET A 212 14.11 -7.70 -1.09
CA MET A 212 13.28 -6.52 -0.88
C MET A 212 14.18 -5.28 -0.92
N ILE A 213 13.71 -4.24 -1.59
CA ILE A 213 14.40 -2.95 -1.67
C ILE A 213 13.54 -1.93 -0.94
N SER A 214 14.17 -1.18 -0.04
CA SER A 214 13.55 -0.05 0.64
C SER A 214 14.40 1.20 0.45
N THR A 215 13.75 2.35 0.47
CA THR A 215 14.33 3.64 0.14
C THR A 215 14.23 4.62 1.32
N SER A 216 14.69 5.86 1.14
CA SER A 216 14.89 6.82 2.23
C SER A 216 14.31 8.19 1.91
N LEU A 217 13.62 8.78 2.89
CA LEU A 217 13.29 10.21 2.89
C LEU A 217 14.10 10.94 3.97
N GLY A 218 13.70 10.81 5.23
CA GLY A 218 14.17 11.55 6.39
C GLY A 218 13.22 11.27 7.55
N ALA A 219 13.56 11.70 8.77
CA ALA A 219 12.65 11.56 9.90
C ALA A 219 11.48 12.57 9.80
N PRO A 220 10.25 12.24 10.22
CA PRO A 220 9.08 13.11 10.13
C PRO A 220 9.31 14.50 10.72
N PHE A 221 9.98 14.59 11.87
CA PHE A 221 10.31 15.86 12.52
C PHE A 221 11.01 16.86 11.56
N THR A 222 11.78 16.36 10.60
CA THR A 222 12.55 17.14 9.64
C THR A 222 11.68 17.88 8.63
N PHE A 223 10.51 17.33 8.25
CA PHE A 223 9.76 17.81 7.07
C PHE A 223 8.26 18.06 7.29
N ILE A 224 7.64 17.53 8.37
CA ILE A 224 6.19 17.73 8.61
C ILE A 224 5.79 19.21 8.78
N LYS A 225 6.76 20.08 9.11
CA LYS A 225 6.56 21.54 9.21
C LYS A 225 6.98 22.30 7.95
N GLY A 226 7.28 21.58 6.86
CA GLY A 226 7.81 22.12 5.63
C GLY A 226 9.31 21.91 5.47
N PHE A 227 9.78 22.09 4.24
CA PHE A 227 11.17 21.91 3.87
C PHE A 227 12.06 23.03 4.45
N ASN A 228 13.20 22.63 5.01
CA ASN A 228 14.25 23.55 5.46
C ASN A 228 15.58 23.18 4.76
N PRO A 229 16.16 24.08 3.94
CA PRO A 229 17.44 23.82 3.29
C PRO A 229 18.59 23.48 4.25
N GLN A 230 18.58 24.03 5.47
CA GLN A 230 19.60 23.74 6.47
C GLN A 230 19.60 22.26 6.88
N HIS A 231 18.42 21.64 6.96
CA HIS A 231 18.28 20.22 7.28
C HIS A 231 18.98 19.30 6.25
N VAL A 232 19.14 19.76 5.01
CA VAL A 232 19.92 19.03 4.00
C VAL A 232 21.40 19.02 4.37
N SER A 233 21.96 20.19 4.75
CA SER A 233 23.34 20.32 5.20
C SER A 233 23.60 19.60 6.52
N ASP A 234 22.59 19.52 7.40
CA ASP A 234 22.67 18.81 8.67
C ASP A 234 22.55 17.27 8.52
N GLY A 235 22.32 16.77 7.30
CA GLY A 235 22.24 15.34 7.01
C GLY A 235 20.94 14.67 7.47
N LEU A 236 19.86 15.44 7.62
CA LEU A 236 18.56 14.95 8.10
C LEU A 236 17.67 14.34 6.99
N TYR A 237 18.17 14.32 5.76
CA TYR A 237 17.57 13.64 4.62
C TYR A 237 18.44 12.45 4.20
N GLY A 238 17.80 11.32 3.98
CA GLY A 238 18.44 10.08 3.55
C GLY A 238 18.86 10.12 2.09
N ARG A 239 19.83 9.27 1.77
CA ARG A 239 20.38 9.05 0.42
C ARG A 239 20.70 7.59 0.15
N GLN A 240 20.16 6.73 1.00
CA GLN A 240 20.45 5.31 1.01
C GLN A 240 19.30 4.51 0.41
N ILE A 241 19.68 3.43 -0.26
CA ILE A 241 18.78 2.33 -0.60
C ILE A 241 19.23 1.11 0.21
N TYR A 242 18.27 0.38 0.76
CA TYR A 242 18.50 -0.78 1.62
C TYR A 242 18.07 -2.05 0.90
N VAL A 243 18.96 -3.04 0.84
CA VAL A 243 18.71 -4.34 0.21
C VAL A 243 18.55 -5.38 1.31
N TYR A 244 17.35 -5.93 1.42
CA TYR A 244 17.01 -6.96 2.40
C TYR A 244 16.90 -8.33 1.74
N SER A 245 17.29 -9.38 2.47
CA SER A 245 16.92 -10.73 2.07
C SER A 245 15.43 -10.96 2.29
N TRP A 246 14.71 -11.30 1.23
CA TRP A 246 13.32 -11.71 1.27
C TRP A 246 13.20 -13.23 1.46
N PRO A 247 12.21 -13.72 2.24
CA PRO A 247 11.30 -12.99 3.14
C PRO A 247 11.87 -12.79 4.55
N ARG A 248 13.18 -13.01 4.76
CA ARG A 248 13.79 -13.18 6.09
C ARG A 248 14.02 -11.90 6.90
N GLY A 249 13.82 -10.72 6.33
CA GLY A 249 13.95 -9.45 7.05
C GLY A 249 15.38 -9.06 7.46
N GLU A 250 16.40 -9.65 6.83
CA GLU A 250 17.81 -9.34 7.13
C GLU A 250 18.35 -8.30 6.16
N LEU A 251 18.78 -7.14 6.65
CA LEU A 251 19.48 -6.12 5.86
C LEU A 251 20.83 -6.68 5.40
N LYS A 252 21.01 -6.83 4.07
CA LYS A 252 22.21 -7.40 3.44
C LYS A 252 23.16 -6.34 2.92
N GLN A 253 22.63 -5.22 2.45
CA GLN A 253 23.43 -4.17 1.86
C GLN A 253 22.75 -2.82 2.05
N THR A 254 23.56 -1.78 2.29
CA THR A 254 23.15 -0.39 2.20
C THR A 254 23.92 0.24 1.05
N LEU A 255 23.20 0.80 0.09
CA LEU A 255 23.74 1.51 -1.07
C LEU A 255 23.66 3.00 -0.79
N ASP A 256 24.79 3.67 -0.69
CA ASP A 256 24.86 5.13 -0.58
C ASP A 256 24.88 5.74 -1.99
N LEU A 257 23.86 6.52 -2.33
CA LEU A 257 23.75 7.17 -3.65
C LEU A 257 24.54 8.48 -3.74
N GLY A 258 25.21 8.88 -2.66
CA GLY A 258 25.99 10.11 -2.58
C GLY A 258 25.13 11.39 -2.61
N ASN A 259 25.80 12.53 -2.62
CA ASN A 259 25.13 13.85 -2.52
C ASN A 259 24.24 14.19 -3.73
N THR A 260 24.37 13.45 -4.83
CA THR A 260 23.54 13.62 -6.04
C THR A 260 22.31 12.71 -6.05
N GLY A 261 22.21 11.75 -5.13
CA GLY A 261 21.10 10.80 -5.01
C GLY A 261 20.32 10.95 -3.71
N MET A 262 20.11 12.19 -3.28
CA MET A 262 19.33 12.50 -2.07
C MET A 262 17.85 12.14 -2.27
N VAL A 263 17.22 11.66 -1.20
CA VAL A 263 15.78 11.40 -1.12
C VAL A 263 15.32 10.43 -2.23
N PRO A 264 15.90 9.22 -2.32
CA PRO A 264 15.35 8.19 -3.21
C PRO A 264 13.96 7.82 -2.68
N LEU A 265 12.91 8.25 -3.38
CA LEU A 265 11.52 8.05 -2.96
C LEU A 265 10.99 6.70 -3.45
N GLU A 266 10.15 6.71 -4.47
CA GLU A 266 9.42 5.53 -4.94
C GLU A 266 10.35 4.47 -5.54
N VAL A 267 10.14 3.21 -5.17
CA VAL A 267 10.82 2.06 -5.75
C VAL A 267 9.88 1.27 -6.65
N HIS A 268 10.33 1.06 -7.89
CA HIS A 268 9.63 0.24 -8.85
C HIS A 268 10.55 -0.83 -9.41
N PHE A 269 10.15 -2.10 -9.28
CA PHE A 269 10.80 -3.17 -10.01
C PHE A 269 10.32 -3.17 -11.46
N GLY A 270 11.23 -3.42 -12.39
CA GLY A 270 10.84 -3.76 -13.75
C GLY A 270 10.01 -5.04 -13.76
N GLU A 271 8.81 -4.97 -14.33
CA GLU A 271 7.99 -6.14 -14.61
C GLU A 271 8.56 -6.84 -15.85
N SER A 272 9.58 -7.68 -15.68
CA SER A 272 10.22 -8.35 -16.80
C SER A 272 9.34 -9.49 -17.36
N ASN A 273 9.25 -9.56 -18.68
CA ASN A 273 8.61 -10.64 -19.44
C ASN A 273 9.46 -11.93 -19.51
N LEU A 274 10.55 -12.00 -18.74
CA LEU A 274 11.46 -13.14 -18.79
C LEU A 274 10.88 -14.28 -17.96
N VAL A 275 10.09 -15.12 -18.63
CA VAL A 275 10.10 -16.55 -18.37
C VAL A 275 11.54 -16.98 -18.64
N ASP A 276 12.42 -16.94 -17.64
CA ASP A 276 13.71 -17.58 -17.76
C ASP A 276 13.50 -19.08 -17.46
N PRO A 277 13.54 -19.98 -18.45
CA PRO A 277 13.30 -21.41 -18.23
C PRO A 277 14.49 -22.11 -17.56
N LEU A 278 15.53 -21.38 -17.17
CA LEU A 278 16.84 -21.93 -16.81
C LEU A 278 17.22 -21.81 -15.32
N ILE A 279 16.23 -21.79 -14.43
CA ILE A 279 16.48 -22.08 -13.01
C ILE A 279 15.57 -23.24 -12.57
N ASN A 280 15.96 -24.44 -12.99
CA ASN A 280 15.63 -25.70 -12.32
C ASN A 280 16.82 -26.12 -11.47
#